data_AF-A0A544BMR3-F1
#
_entry.id   AF-A0A544BMR3-F1
#
_cell.length_a   1.000
_cell.length_b   1.000
_cell.length_c   1.000
_cell.angle_alpha   90.00
_cell.angle_beta   90.00
_cell.angle_gamma   90.00
#
_symmetry.space_group_name_H-M   'P 1'
#
loop_
_entity.id
_entity.type
_entity.pdbx_description
1 polymer ?
#
loop_
_entity_poly.entity_id
_entity_poly.type
_entity_poly.pdbx_seq_one_letter_code
_entity_poly.pdbx_strand_id
1 'polypeptide(L)'
;PINDMTKITSEKGHFLPDQESFEVGSMFELVERIHQRDDYILCDDLGIEWADHIMFNMDEACISFIHSKHGDETTSASKLHDVVGQGIKNLGNMFFTKQQFIQKVEDKFSKSYSNSGVQTQIQRIRKGNMTNVEADIESLLKNYQLHRKCILCCSFMSKSSIEAEFRKIQGGQSAPGHITQLLWIISSFAHAVRDMNAIPIIYCAP
;
A
#
# COMPACT_ATOMS: atom_id res chain seq x y z
N PRO A 1 -13.46 2.89 -0.03
CA PRO A 1 -13.23 4.35 0.18
C PRO A 1 -12.85 4.58 1.64
N ILE A 2 -12.01 5.58 1.89
CA ILE A 2 -11.52 5.98 3.21
C ILE A 2 -11.88 7.46 3.40
N ASN A 3 -12.73 7.77 4.38
CA ASN A 3 -13.25 9.13 4.56
C ASN A 3 -12.14 10.17 4.82
N ASP A 4 -11.13 9.79 5.59
CA ASP A 4 -10.02 10.70 5.94
C ASP A 4 -9.04 10.95 4.79
N MET A 5 -9.18 10.23 3.65
CA MET A 5 -8.35 10.45 2.47
C MET A 5 -8.44 11.89 1.94
N THR A 6 -9.60 12.54 2.12
CA THR A 6 -9.85 13.93 1.70
C THR A 6 -9.07 14.97 2.51
N LYS A 7 -8.51 14.58 3.66
CA LYS A 7 -7.72 15.45 4.55
C LYS A 7 -6.22 15.34 4.29
N ILE A 8 -5.81 14.47 3.38
CA ILE A 8 -4.40 14.21 3.11
C ILE A 8 -3.81 15.31 2.25
N THR A 9 -2.70 15.87 2.72
CA THR A 9 -2.00 17.00 2.07
C THR A 9 -0.66 16.61 1.49
N SER A 10 -0.16 15.41 1.79
CA SER A 10 1.14 14.95 1.31
C SER A 10 1.23 13.41 1.31
N GLU A 11 2.23 12.89 0.60
CA GLU A 11 2.53 11.44 0.64
C GLU A 11 3.16 11.04 1.97
N LYS A 12 4.19 11.76 2.40
CA LYS A 12 5.04 11.40 3.56
C LYS A 12 5.23 12.54 4.57
N GLY A 13 4.74 13.73 4.26
CA GLY A 13 5.01 14.95 5.02
C GLY A 13 6.43 15.46 4.87
N HIS A 14 6.85 16.28 5.82
CA HIS A 14 8.20 16.78 5.98
C HIS A 14 8.98 15.88 6.95
N PHE A 15 10.30 15.83 6.77
CA PHE A 15 11.19 15.06 7.63
C PHE A 15 11.99 15.99 8.54
N LEU A 16 11.92 15.73 9.85
CA LEU A 16 12.75 16.36 10.87
C LEU A 16 13.64 15.32 11.55
N PRO A 17 14.86 15.68 12.01
CA PRO A 17 15.78 14.71 12.62
C PRO A 17 15.21 13.93 13.81
N ASP A 18 14.49 14.60 14.70
CA ASP A 18 13.96 14.00 15.94
C ASP A 18 12.52 13.48 15.78
N GLN A 19 12.03 13.38 14.54
CA GLN A 19 10.69 12.88 14.27
C GLN A 19 10.62 11.36 14.43
N GLU A 20 9.65 10.88 15.20
CA GLU A 20 9.45 9.44 15.48
C GLU A 20 8.28 8.82 14.71
N SER A 21 7.40 9.67 14.14
CA SER A 21 6.24 9.26 13.35
C SER A 21 6.06 10.13 12.12
N PHE A 22 5.49 9.57 11.04
CA PHE A 22 5.12 10.34 9.86
C PHE A 22 4.16 11.48 10.20
N GLU A 23 4.22 12.56 9.42
CA GLU A 23 3.42 13.76 9.68
C GLU A 23 1.92 13.43 9.62
N VAL A 24 1.16 13.95 10.59
CA VAL A 24 -0.31 13.82 10.60
C VAL A 24 -0.88 14.44 9.34
N GLY A 25 -1.75 13.70 8.64
CA GLY A 25 -2.28 14.13 7.35
C GLY A 25 -1.41 13.76 6.15
N SER A 26 -0.35 12.97 6.35
CA SER A 26 0.34 12.25 5.27
C SER A 26 -0.34 10.90 4.97
N MET A 27 -0.18 10.40 3.75
CA MET A 27 -0.66 9.06 3.37
C MET A 27 -0.07 7.97 4.26
N PHE A 28 1.22 8.08 4.60
CA PHE A 28 1.92 7.09 5.43
C PHE A 28 1.31 7.01 6.83
N GLU A 29 1.06 8.15 7.49
CA GLU A 29 0.37 8.18 8.78
C GLU A 29 -1.05 7.58 8.67
N LEU A 30 -1.82 7.96 7.64
CA LEU A 30 -3.17 7.44 7.44
C LEU A 30 -3.18 5.91 7.29
N VAL A 31 -2.25 5.35 6.52
CA VAL A 31 -2.12 3.90 6.32
C VAL A 31 -1.82 3.20 7.66
N GLU A 32 -0.86 3.72 8.45
CA GLU A 32 -0.57 3.17 9.78
C GLU A 32 -1.80 3.20 10.68
N ARG A 33 -2.61 4.27 10.63
CA ARG A 33 -3.82 4.42 11.42
C ARG A 33 -4.96 3.50 10.98
N ILE A 34 -5.16 3.28 9.68
CA ILE A 34 -6.15 2.32 9.15
C ILE A 34 -5.80 0.90 9.61
N HIS A 35 -4.51 0.57 9.59
CA HIS A 35 -3.97 -0.75 9.91
C HIS A 35 -3.53 -0.89 11.37
N GLN A 36 -3.90 0.04 12.26
CA GLN A 36 -3.46 0.02 13.67
C GLN A 36 -3.83 -1.25 14.44
N ARG A 37 -4.76 -2.06 13.92
CA ARG A 37 -5.18 -3.35 14.50
C ARG A 37 -4.33 -4.53 14.03
N ASP A 38 -3.57 -4.40 12.95
CA ASP A 38 -2.67 -5.44 12.47
C ASP A 38 -1.53 -5.67 13.46
N ASP A 39 -1.06 -6.90 13.61
CA ASP A 39 -0.02 -7.27 14.57
C ASP A 39 1.33 -6.64 14.22
N TYR A 40 1.62 -6.57 12.92
CA TYR A 40 2.84 -5.99 12.38
C TYR A 40 2.54 -4.90 11.36
N ILE A 41 3.26 -3.78 11.47
CA ILE A 41 3.27 -2.68 10.50
C ILE A 41 4.73 -2.34 10.22
N LEU A 42 5.14 -2.49 8.97
CA LEU A 42 6.54 -2.36 8.54
C LEU A 42 6.64 -1.37 7.38
N CYS A 43 7.54 -0.41 7.49
CA CYS A 43 7.82 0.59 6.46
C CYS A 43 9.02 0.14 5.60
N ASP A 44 8.71 -0.35 4.39
CA ASP A 44 9.71 -0.82 3.44
C ASP A 44 10.06 0.18 2.35
N ASP A 45 9.48 1.38 2.33
CA ASP A 45 9.81 2.42 1.34
C ASP A 45 11.33 2.67 1.13
N LEU A 46 11.70 3.13 -0.08
CA LEU A 46 13.02 3.56 -0.62
C LEU A 46 13.80 2.55 -1.52
N GLY A 47 13.66 2.72 -2.84
CA GLY A 47 14.51 2.27 -3.94
C GLY A 47 14.47 0.78 -4.34
N ILE A 48 14.40 -0.13 -3.37
CA ILE A 48 14.43 -1.60 -3.57
C ILE A 48 13.30 -2.30 -2.82
N GLU A 49 12.24 -1.56 -2.54
CA GLU A 49 11.10 -2.00 -1.74
C GLU A 49 10.22 -3.02 -2.46
N TRP A 50 9.65 -3.91 -1.64
CA TRP A 50 8.54 -4.78 -1.98
C TRP A 50 7.23 -4.00 -1.94
N ALA A 51 7.08 -3.06 -1.01
CA ALA A 51 5.95 -2.15 -0.90
C ALA A 51 6.33 -0.93 -0.07
N ASP A 52 5.47 0.09 0.03
CA ASP A 52 5.71 1.17 1.00
C ASP A 52 5.51 0.66 2.43
N HIS A 53 4.41 -0.08 2.63
CA HIS A 53 4.12 -0.78 3.87
C HIS A 53 3.81 -2.25 3.66
N ILE A 54 4.24 -3.07 4.62
CA ILE A 54 3.90 -4.48 4.73
C ILE A 54 3.22 -4.70 6.09
N MET A 55 2.00 -5.25 6.06
CA MET A 55 1.24 -5.56 7.27
C MET A 55 1.03 -7.05 7.42
N PHE A 56 1.09 -7.54 8.65
CA PHE A 56 0.66 -8.89 9.01
C PHE A 56 -0.46 -8.83 10.02
N ASN A 57 -1.54 -9.56 9.71
CA ASN A 57 -2.64 -9.79 10.62
C ASN A 57 -2.71 -11.29 10.89
N MET A 58 -2.41 -11.68 12.12
CA MET A 58 -2.29 -13.07 12.55
C MET A 58 -3.66 -13.72 12.70
N ASP A 59 -4.64 -12.97 13.20
CA ASP A 59 -6.02 -13.43 13.40
C ASP A 59 -6.73 -13.71 12.07
N GLU A 60 -6.56 -12.82 11.08
CA GLU A 60 -7.13 -12.98 9.73
C GLU A 60 -6.26 -13.88 8.82
N ALA A 61 -5.07 -14.28 9.27
CA ALA A 61 -4.05 -14.90 8.42
C ALA A 61 -3.85 -14.10 7.11
N CYS A 62 -3.46 -12.83 7.25
CA CYS A 62 -3.37 -11.91 6.11
C CYS A 62 -2.00 -11.23 6.02
N ILE A 63 -1.46 -11.16 4.80
CA ILE A 63 -0.30 -10.31 4.46
C ILE A 63 -0.76 -9.24 3.48
N SER A 64 -0.54 -7.96 3.83
CA SER A 64 -0.91 -6.83 2.96
C SER A 64 0.33 -6.08 2.48
N PHE A 65 0.47 -5.88 1.18
CA PHE A 65 1.43 -4.96 0.58
C PHE A 65 0.70 -3.70 0.13
N ILE A 66 1.16 -2.55 0.58
CA ILE A 66 0.50 -1.27 0.36
C ILE A 66 1.42 -0.32 -0.39
N HIS A 67 0.94 0.23 -1.50
CA HIS A 67 1.62 1.23 -2.31
C HIS A 67 0.85 2.55 -2.23
N SER A 68 1.46 3.57 -1.64
CA SER A 68 0.85 4.84 -1.31
C SER A 68 1.27 5.92 -2.30
N LYS A 69 0.30 6.62 -2.87
CA LYS A 69 0.55 7.71 -3.79
C LYS A 69 -0.38 8.88 -3.51
N HIS A 70 0.22 10.04 -3.24
CA HIS A 70 -0.52 11.28 -3.06
C HIS A 70 -0.60 12.10 -4.36
N GLY A 71 -1.68 12.85 -4.50
CA GLY A 71 -1.84 13.92 -5.49
C GLY A 71 -3.25 14.49 -5.46
N ASP A 72 -3.45 15.57 -6.22
CA ASP A 72 -4.77 16.19 -6.40
C ASP A 72 -5.76 15.23 -7.07
N GLU A 73 -7.02 15.30 -6.65
CA GLU A 73 -8.11 14.49 -7.19
C GLU A 73 -8.17 14.60 -8.72
N THR A 74 -8.16 13.45 -9.38
CA THR A 74 -8.20 13.37 -10.83
C THR A 74 -8.70 12.01 -11.31
N THR A 75 -9.31 11.99 -12.48
CA THR A 75 -9.59 10.77 -13.25
C THR A 75 -8.45 10.40 -14.22
N SER A 76 -7.26 10.99 -14.03
CA SER A 76 -6.10 10.76 -14.90
C SER A 76 -5.61 9.31 -14.86
N ALA A 77 -5.66 8.67 -16.03
CA ALA A 77 -5.15 7.33 -16.25
C ALA A 77 -3.63 7.22 -16.01
N SER A 78 -2.85 8.25 -16.33
CA SER A 78 -1.39 8.19 -16.20
C SER A 78 -0.93 8.12 -14.73
N LYS A 79 -1.53 8.92 -13.84
CA LYS A 79 -1.21 8.86 -12.41
C LYS A 79 -1.53 7.48 -11.81
N LEU A 80 -2.63 6.86 -12.24
CA LEU A 80 -2.97 5.50 -11.81
C LEU A 80 -2.00 4.46 -12.36
N HIS A 81 -1.58 4.60 -13.62
CA HIS A 81 -0.65 3.67 -14.26
C HIS A 81 0.67 3.55 -13.48
N ASP A 82 1.20 4.66 -12.96
CA ASP A 82 2.46 4.67 -12.19
C ASP A 82 2.36 3.83 -10.92
N VAL A 83 1.28 4.01 -10.14
CA VAL A 83 1.09 3.26 -8.88
C VAL A 83 0.69 1.80 -9.13
N VAL A 84 -0.08 1.52 -10.18
CA VAL A 84 -0.37 0.14 -10.63
C VAL A 84 0.91 -0.57 -11.03
N GLY A 85 1.80 0.10 -11.75
CA GLY A 85 3.11 -0.44 -12.13
C GLY A 85 3.94 -0.86 -10.92
N GLN A 86 3.93 -0.07 -9.85
CA GLN A 86 4.60 -0.41 -8.59
C GLN A 86 3.98 -1.64 -7.91
N GLY A 87 2.64 -1.71 -7.87
CA GLY A 87 1.93 -2.87 -7.33
C GLY A 87 2.23 -4.15 -8.10
N ILE A 88 2.12 -4.13 -9.43
CA ILE A 88 2.35 -5.28 -10.30
C ILE A 88 3.80 -5.75 -10.23
N LYS A 89 4.78 -4.82 -10.24
CA LYS A 89 6.22 -5.13 -10.17
C LYS A 89 6.55 -6.03 -8.97
N ASN A 90 5.86 -5.83 -7.85
CA ASN A 90 6.20 -6.46 -6.59
C ASN A 90 5.30 -7.64 -6.19
N LEU A 91 4.38 -8.09 -7.06
CA LEU A 91 3.52 -9.24 -6.75
C LEU A 91 4.29 -10.52 -6.46
N GLY A 92 5.41 -10.76 -7.16
CA GLY A 92 6.28 -11.90 -6.88
C GLY A 92 6.86 -11.88 -5.47
N ASN A 93 7.14 -10.69 -4.93
CA ASN A 93 7.68 -10.53 -3.58
C ASN A 93 6.64 -10.85 -2.49
N MET A 94 5.34 -10.90 -2.81
CA MET A 94 4.31 -11.29 -1.83
C MET A 94 4.41 -12.76 -1.41
N PHE A 95 5.15 -13.57 -2.17
CA PHE A 95 5.41 -14.99 -1.92
C PHE A 95 6.83 -15.23 -1.40
N PHE A 96 7.33 -14.30 -0.58
CA PHE A 96 8.63 -14.42 0.07
C PHE A 96 8.70 -15.67 0.97
N THR A 97 9.91 -16.19 1.15
CA THR A 97 10.21 -17.21 2.16
C THR A 97 10.51 -16.56 3.51
N LYS A 98 10.38 -17.33 4.60
CA LYS A 98 10.79 -16.89 5.94
C LYS A 98 12.18 -16.26 5.93
N GLN A 99 13.15 -16.92 5.30
CA GLN A 99 14.54 -16.44 5.22
C GLN A 99 14.66 -15.10 4.51
N GLN A 100 13.97 -14.90 3.37
CA GLN A 100 14.00 -13.63 2.65
C GLN A 100 13.45 -12.49 3.50
N PHE A 101 12.40 -12.75 4.27
CA PHE A 101 11.84 -11.73 5.14
C PHE A 101 12.75 -11.42 6.33
N ILE A 102 13.30 -12.43 7.01
CA ILE A 102 14.21 -12.22 8.15
C ILE A 102 15.44 -11.43 7.71
N GLN A 103 16.01 -11.74 6.53
CA GLN A 103 17.09 -10.95 5.95
C GLN A 103 16.70 -9.47 5.80
N LYS A 104 15.47 -9.20 5.37
CA LYS A 104 14.95 -7.84 5.20
C LYS A 104 14.73 -7.12 6.54
N VAL A 105 14.37 -7.85 7.60
CA VAL A 105 14.31 -7.31 8.96
C VAL A 105 15.70 -6.83 9.40
N GLU A 106 16.70 -7.70 9.24
CA GLU A 106 18.09 -7.42 9.64
C GLU A 106 18.69 -6.27 8.84
N ASP A 107 18.54 -6.29 7.52
CA ASP A 107 19.18 -5.34 6.61
C ASP A 107 18.52 -3.96 6.60
N LYS A 108 17.19 -3.92 6.79
CA LYS A 108 16.39 -2.72 6.54
C LYS A 108 15.48 -2.35 7.69
N PHE A 109 14.61 -3.23 8.18
CA PHE A 109 13.58 -2.83 9.15
C PHE A 109 14.14 -2.51 10.55
N SER A 110 15.31 -3.03 10.89
CA SER A 110 16.06 -2.71 12.11
C SER A 110 16.58 -1.26 12.17
N LYS A 111 16.52 -0.51 11.06
CA LYS A 111 17.06 0.85 10.95
C LYS A 111 15.95 1.89 11.01
N SER A 112 16.29 3.10 11.46
CA SER A 112 15.43 4.26 11.32
C SER A 112 15.29 4.67 9.86
N TYR A 113 14.13 5.22 9.52
CA TYR A 113 13.82 5.75 8.21
C TYR A 113 14.64 7.02 7.93
N SER A 114 15.11 7.15 6.69
CA SER A 114 15.98 8.25 6.28
C SER A 114 15.64 8.60 4.85
N ASN A 115 15.23 9.83 4.59
CA ASN A 115 14.80 10.26 3.27
C ASN A 115 15.15 11.73 3.04
N SER A 116 15.34 12.12 1.78
CA SER A 116 15.69 13.49 1.38
C SER A 116 16.94 14.05 2.09
N GLY A 117 17.88 13.18 2.46
CA GLY A 117 19.10 13.55 3.19
C GLY A 117 18.90 13.81 4.69
N VAL A 118 17.69 13.59 5.22
CA VAL A 118 17.38 13.73 6.65
C VAL A 118 17.31 12.35 7.29
N GLN A 119 18.20 12.11 8.25
CA GLN A 119 18.11 10.95 9.14
C GLN A 119 17.07 11.24 10.23
N THR A 120 15.97 10.49 10.24
CA THR A 120 14.90 10.64 11.24
C THR A 120 15.06 9.62 12.39
N GLN A 121 14.22 9.73 13.42
CA GLN A 121 14.02 8.68 14.44
C GLN A 121 12.80 7.79 14.18
N ILE A 122 12.15 7.94 13.03
CA ILE A 122 11.01 7.10 12.61
C ILE A 122 11.52 5.67 12.46
N GLN A 123 11.15 4.78 13.37
CA GLN A 123 11.48 3.35 13.24
C GLN A 123 10.81 2.76 12.01
N ARG A 124 11.44 1.84 11.29
CA ARG A 124 10.79 1.14 10.16
C ARG A 124 9.86 0.04 10.62
N ILE A 125 10.11 -0.55 11.77
CA ILE A 125 9.12 -1.35 12.49
C ILE A 125 8.19 -0.36 13.19
N ARG A 126 7.00 -0.13 12.62
CA ARG A 126 6.01 0.82 13.13
C ARG A 126 5.17 0.18 14.24
N LYS A 127 4.94 -1.13 14.12
CA LYS A 127 4.26 -1.97 15.12
C LYS A 127 4.74 -3.41 14.98
N GLY A 128 4.78 -4.12 16.10
CA GLY A 128 5.02 -5.57 16.16
C GLY A 128 6.19 -5.94 17.07
N ASN A 129 6.16 -7.17 17.61
CA ASN A 129 7.22 -7.68 18.47
C ASN A 129 8.27 -8.44 17.65
N MET A 130 9.47 -7.87 17.57
CA MET A 130 10.56 -8.47 16.79
C MET A 130 11.18 -9.71 17.45
N THR A 131 10.96 -9.94 18.75
CA THR A 131 11.42 -11.17 19.41
C THR A 131 10.69 -12.39 18.87
N ASN A 132 9.41 -12.24 18.48
CA ASN A 132 8.56 -13.34 18.02
C ASN A 132 8.39 -13.39 16.50
N VAL A 133 8.90 -12.38 15.77
CA VAL A 133 8.62 -12.18 14.33
C VAL A 133 8.93 -13.41 13.48
N GLU A 134 10.00 -14.15 13.79
CA GLU A 134 10.35 -15.37 13.05
C GLU A 134 9.31 -16.48 13.23
N ALA A 135 8.89 -16.72 14.48
CA ALA A 135 7.88 -17.72 14.79
C ALA A 135 6.51 -17.34 14.21
N ASP A 136 6.15 -16.07 14.31
CA ASP A 136 4.88 -15.55 13.81
C ASP A 136 4.82 -15.64 12.28
N ILE A 137 5.88 -15.30 11.57
CA ILE A 137 5.94 -15.45 10.11
C ILE A 137 5.91 -16.90 9.69
N GLU A 138 6.62 -17.78 10.41
CA GLU A 138 6.58 -19.21 10.11
C GLU A 138 5.17 -19.77 10.27
N SER A 139 4.48 -19.39 11.35
CA SER A 139 3.09 -19.74 11.60
C SER A 139 2.16 -19.22 10.49
N LEU A 140 2.31 -17.94 10.14
CA LEU A 140 1.51 -17.28 9.12
C LEU A 140 1.70 -17.94 7.74
N LEU A 141 2.94 -18.20 7.31
CA LEU A 141 3.25 -18.82 6.02
C LEU A 141 2.79 -20.28 5.93
N LYS A 142 2.65 -20.99 7.05
CA LYS A 142 2.11 -22.36 7.12
C LYS A 142 0.59 -22.40 7.23
N ASN A 143 -0.06 -21.27 7.50
CA ASN A 143 -1.51 -21.22 7.64
C ASN A 143 -2.19 -21.41 6.27
N TYR A 144 -3.03 -22.44 6.15
CA TYR A 144 -3.75 -22.75 4.91
C TYR A 144 -4.82 -21.69 4.54
N GLN A 145 -5.23 -20.85 5.50
CA GLN A 145 -6.15 -19.73 5.28
C GLN A 145 -5.40 -18.44 4.88
N LEU A 146 -4.06 -18.49 4.79
CA LEU A 146 -3.25 -17.35 4.44
C LEU A 146 -3.71 -16.75 3.11
N HIS A 147 -4.16 -15.50 3.15
CA HIS A 147 -4.46 -14.73 1.97
C HIS A 147 -3.61 -13.46 1.93
N ARG A 148 -3.45 -12.93 0.72
CA ARG A 148 -2.56 -11.80 0.43
C ARG A 148 -3.35 -10.67 -0.17
N LYS A 149 -3.09 -9.43 0.24
CA LYS A 149 -3.76 -8.24 -0.27
C LYS A 149 -2.71 -7.34 -0.93
N CYS A 150 -2.90 -7.01 -2.22
CA CYS A 150 -2.13 -5.95 -2.87
C CYS A 150 -3.01 -4.70 -2.90
N ILE A 151 -2.58 -3.67 -2.18
CA ILE A 151 -3.37 -2.48 -1.89
C ILE A 151 -2.73 -1.27 -2.53
N LEU A 152 -3.47 -0.57 -3.39
CA LEU A 152 -3.10 0.76 -3.87
C LEU A 152 -3.82 1.80 -3.01
N CYS A 153 -3.06 2.62 -2.30
CA CYS A 153 -3.58 3.70 -1.47
C CYS A 153 -3.37 5.02 -2.21
N CYS A 154 -4.43 5.57 -2.81
CA CYS A 154 -4.34 6.70 -3.73
C CYS A 154 -5.25 7.84 -3.29
N SER A 155 -4.68 8.98 -2.87
CA SER A 155 -5.49 10.14 -2.47
C SER A 155 -6.13 10.86 -3.66
N PHE A 156 -5.53 10.76 -4.84
CA PHE A 156 -6.00 11.41 -6.06
C PHE A 156 -7.23 10.74 -6.69
N MET A 157 -7.68 9.60 -6.15
CA MET A 157 -8.85 8.89 -6.65
C MET A 157 -10.04 9.15 -5.74
N SER A 158 -11.20 9.42 -6.33
CA SER A 158 -12.51 9.38 -5.64
C SER A 158 -13.33 8.22 -6.19
N LYS A 159 -13.92 7.43 -5.28
CA LYS A 159 -14.84 6.36 -5.68
C LYS A 159 -16.05 6.94 -6.39
N SER A 160 -16.67 7.98 -5.84
CA SER A 160 -17.86 8.61 -6.43
C SER A 160 -17.58 9.18 -7.83
N SER A 161 -16.46 9.87 -8.03
CA SER A 161 -16.04 10.39 -9.35
C SER A 161 -15.84 9.27 -10.39
N ILE A 162 -15.14 8.19 -10.03
CA ILE A 162 -14.89 7.05 -10.94
C ILE A 162 -16.18 6.28 -11.24
N GLU A 163 -17.00 6.05 -10.22
CA GLU A 163 -18.27 5.33 -10.37
C GLU A 163 -19.24 6.08 -11.28
N ALA A 164 -19.29 7.42 -11.18
CA ALA A 164 -20.08 8.24 -12.08
C ALA A 164 -19.66 8.06 -13.54
N GLU A 165 -18.35 8.09 -13.83
CA GLU A 165 -17.82 7.89 -15.18
C GLU A 165 -18.10 6.46 -15.70
N PHE A 166 -17.99 5.44 -14.86
CA PHE A 166 -18.26 4.05 -15.27
C PHE A 166 -19.75 3.80 -15.52
N ARG A 167 -20.65 4.45 -14.76
CA ARG A 167 -22.09 4.39 -15.03
C ARG A 167 -22.46 5.00 -16.38
N LYS A 168 -21.76 6.06 -16.83
CA LYS A 168 -21.95 6.62 -18.19
C LYS A 168 -21.61 5.58 -19.25
N ILE A 169 -20.47 4.90 -19.12
CA ILE A 169 -20.05 3.82 -20.02
C ILE A 169 -21.09 2.69 -20.04
N GLN A 170 -21.54 2.25 -18.85
CA GLN A 170 -22.55 1.19 -18.73
C GLN A 170 -23.88 1.58 -19.39
N GLY A 171 -24.26 2.86 -19.34
CA GLY A 171 -25.43 3.40 -20.02
C GLY A 171 -25.26 3.62 -21.52
N GLY A 172 -24.13 3.22 -22.12
CA GLY A 172 -23.84 3.40 -23.55
C GLY A 172 -23.52 4.84 -23.94
N GLN A 173 -23.22 5.71 -22.98
CA GLN A 173 -22.84 7.09 -23.25
C GLN A 173 -21.37 7.18 -23.68
N SER A 174 -21.05 8.18 -24.49
CA SER A 174 -19.67 8.45 -24.89
C SER A 174 -18.86 8.90 -23.67
N ALA A 175 -17.75 8.19 -23.41
CA ALA A 175 -16.79 8.56 -22.38
C ALA A 175 -15.48 9.04 -23.04
N PRO A 176 -14.78 10.03 -22.45
CA PRO A 176 -13.47 10.44 -22.93
C PRO A 176 -12.49 9.26 -22.94
N GLY A 177 -11.56 9.23 -23.91
CA GLY A 177 -10.61 8.12 -24.05
C GLY A 177 -9.79 7.82 -22.78
N HIS A 178 -9.45 8.85 -21.99
CA HIS A 178 -8.73 8.67 -20.73
C HIS A 178 -9.54 7.91 -19.67
N ILE A 179 -10.88 7.99 -19.68
CA ILE A 179 -11.75 7.21 -18.78
C ILE A 179 -11.76 5.74 -19.18
N THR A 180 -11.82 5.46 -20.49
CA THR A 180 -11.69 4.08 -20.98
C THR A 180 -10.32 3.49 -20.61
N GLN A 181 -9.25 4.27 -20.74
CA GLN A 181 -7.92 3.87 -20.27
C GLN A 181 -7.88 3.61 -18.76
N LEU A 182 -8.51 4.46 -17.95
CA LEU A 182 -8.63 4.26 -16.50
C LEU A 182 -9.30 2.92 -16.18
N LEU A 183 -10.41 2.58 -16.86
CA LEU A 183 -11.10 1.30 -16.71
C LEU A 183 -10.18 0.11 -17.04
N TRP A 184 -9.43 0.20 -18.14
CA TRP A 184 -8.47 -0.83 -18.53
C TRP A 184 -7.35 -0.98 -17.50
N ILE A 185 -6.80 0.10 -16.98
CA ILE A 185 -5.74 0.06 -15.97
C ILE A 185 -6.23 -0.59 -14.67
N ILE A 186 -7.41 -0.21 -14.17
CA ILE A 186 -8.01 -0.83 -12.97
C ILE A 186 -8.27 -2.32 -13.20
N SER A 187 -8.80 -2.66 -14.38
CA SER A 187 -9.06 -4.06 -14.74
C SER A 187 -7.77 -4.87 -14.81
N SER A 188 -6.74 -4.36 -15.49
CA SER A 188 -5.43 -5.00 -15.59
C SER A 188 -4.77 -5.21 -14.23
N PHE A 189 -4.85 -4.22 -13.33
CA PHE A 189 -4.40 -4.38 -11.94
C PHE A 189 -5.16 -5.52 -11.25
N ALA A 190 -6.49 -5.52 -11.31
CA ALA A 190 -7.30 -6.54 -10.65
C ALA A 190 -7.01 -7.95 -11.18
N HIS A 191 -6.81 -8.09 -12.50
CA HIS A 191 -6.44 -9.37 -13.11
C HIS A 191 -5.05 -9.82 -12.69
N ALA A 192 -4.02 -8.97 -12.83
CA ALA A 192 -2.65 -9.33 -12.47
C ALA A 192 -2.50 -9.78 -11.02
N VAL A 193 -3.19 -9.10 -10.09
CA VAL A 193 -3.17 -9.46 -8.65
C VAL A 193 -3.89 -10.78 -8.40
N ARG A 194 -5.04 -11.01 -9.05
CA ARG A 194 -5.81 -12.27 -8.91
C ARG A 194 -5.08 -13.47 -9.51
N ASP A 195 -4.40 -13.28 -10.64
CA ASP A 195 -3.58 -14.34 -11.27
C ASP A 195 -2.45 -14.81 -10.35
N MET A 196 -1.98 -13.92 -9.46
CA MET A 196 -1.03 -14.21 -8.40
C MET A 196 -1.69 -14.73 -7.11
N ASN A 197 -2.96 -15.14 -7.12
CA ASN A 197 -3.71 -15.58 -5.93
C ASN A 197 -3.71 -14.57 -4.77
N ALA A 198 -3.70 -13.27 -5.10
CA ALA A 198 -3.84 -12.18 -4.14
C ALA A 198 -5.14 -11.40 -4.39
N ILE A 199 -5.53 -10.59 -3.42
CA ILE A 199 -6.75 -9.78 -3.42
C ILE A 199 -6.36 -8.34 -3.79
N PRO A 200 -6.85 -7.79 -4.92
CA PRO A 200 -6.65 -6.40 -5.28
C PRO A 200 -7.55 -5.49 -4.44
N ILE A 201 -6.99 -4.45 -3.84
CA ILE A 201 -7.73 -3.44 -3.08
C ILE A 201 -7.26 -2.05 -3.51
N ILE A 202 -8.19 -1.10 -3.61
CA ILE A 202 -7.88 0.31 -3.79
C ILE A 202 -8.48 1.09 -2.62
N TYR A 203 -7.62 1.75 -1.85
CA TYR A 203 -8.02 2.80 -0.91
C TYR A 203 -8.00 4.13 -1.65
N CYS A 204 -9.15 4.81 -1.63
CA CYS A 204 -9.40 6.07 -2.32
C CYS A 204 -10.33 6.95 -1.48
N ALA A 205 -10.49 8.20 -1.87
CA ALA A 205 -11.51 9.07 -1.31
C ALA A 205 -12.93 8.56 -1.62
N PRO A 206 -13.95 8.97 -0.83
CA PRO A 206 -15.35 8.60 -1.06
C PRO A 206 -15.89 8.92 -2.46
#